data_AF-A0A224WWS4-F1
#
_entry.id   AF-A0A224WWS4-F1
#
_cell.length_a   1.000
_cell.length_b   1.000
_cell.length_c   1.000
_cell.angle_alpha   90.00
_cell.angle_beta   90.00
_cell.angle_gamma   90.00
#
_symmetry.space_group_name_H-M   'P 1'
#
loop_
_entity.id
_entity.type
_entity.pdbx_description
1 polymer ?
#
loop_
_entity_poly.entity_id
_entity_poly.type
_entity_poly.pdbx_seq_one_letter_code
_entity_poly.pdbx_strand_id
1 'polypeptide(L)'
;MISTLATATLVVILCDVFLGFAKAWALCIFESKKARRGAVEHFAICVVLLISEYFSNKFGYQIVLDSLEMFLIFSYGTSIIKNLKRLGVPIPVSLEKKLDAELNKHKDSTVKGEENEQ
;
A
#
# COMPACT_ATOMS: atom_id res chain seq x y z
N MET A 1 -18.06 17.42 7.42
CA MET A 1 -17.45 16.71 8.57
C MET A 1 -16.70 15.54 7.96
N ILE A 2 -15.43 15.31 8.33
CA ILE A 2 -14.69 14.13 7.85
C ILE A 2 -15.38 12.90 8.43
N SER A 3 -15.63 11.93 7.57
CA SER A 3 -16.35 10.71 7.91
C SER A 3 -15.45 9.75 8.70
N THR A 4 -16.07 8.90 9.51
CA THR A 4 -15.34 7.88 10.30
C THR A 4 -14.56 6.93 9.39
N LEU A 5 -15.08 6.66 8.18
CA LEU A 5 -14.46 5.78 7.19
C LEU A 5 -13.18 6.38 6.59
N ALA A 6 -13.21 7.67 6.23
CA ALA A 6 -12.03 8.38 5.76
C ALA A 6 -10.93 8.44 6.83
N THR A 7 -11.33 8.64 8.10
CA THR A 7 -10.39 8.62 9.23
C THR A 7 -9.71 7.25 9.37
N ALA A 8 -10.48 6.16 9.27
CA ALA A 8 -9.93 4.80 9.31
C ALA A 8 -8.97 4.54 8.13
N THR A 9 -9.32 4.99 6.93
CA THR A 9 -8.49 4.84 5.73
C THR A 9 -7.15 5.58 5.88
N LEU A 10 -7.17 6.81 6.41
CA LEU A 10 -5.94 7.57 6.69
C LEU A 10 -5.02 6.85 7.68
N VAL A 11 -5.59 6.27 8.76
CA VAL A 11 -4.82 5.50 9.75
C VAL A 11 -4.19 4.26 9.11
N VAL A 12 -4.91 3.54 8.25
CA VAL A 12 -4.38 2.36 7.53
C VAL A 12 -3.22 2.76 6.62
N ILE A 13 -3.34 3.88 5.89
CA ILE A 13 -2.26 4.36 5.02
C ILE A 13 -1.04 4.79 5.84
N LEU A 14 -1.25 5.51 6.94
CA LEU A 14 -0.17 5.88 7.87
C LEU A 14 0.55 4.63 8.40
N CYS A 15 -0.19 3.62 8.84
CA CYS A 15 0.36 2.36 9.28
C CYS A 15 1.19 1.66 8.18
N ASP A 16 0.73 1.65 6.93
CA ASP A 16 1.49 1.05 5.83
C ASP A 16 2.79 1.80 5.53
N VAL A 17 2.77 3.14 5.58
CA VAL A 17 3.97 3.98 5.44
C VAL A 17 4.97 3.71 6.57
N PHE A 18 4.50 3.62 7.82
CA PHE A 18 5.35 3.27 8.96
C PHE A 18 5.91 1.85 8.84
N LEU A 19 5.13 0.86 8.40
CA LEU A 19 5.61 -0.50 8.16
C LEU A 19 6.62 -0.56 7.02
N GLY A 20 6.41 0.21 5.95
CA GLY A 20 7.34 0.35 4.84
C GLY A 20 8.68 0.92 5.31
N PHE A 21 8.64 1.93 6.20
CA PHE A 21 9.83 2.50 6.83
C PHE A 21 10.52 1.51 7.80
N ALA A 22 9.75 0.84 8.65
CA ALA A 22 10.25 -0.18 9.58
C ALA A 22 10.95 -1.33 8.85
N LYS A 23 10.39 -1.78 7.73
CA LYS A 23 11.01 -2.75 6.83
C LYS A 23 12.33 -2.23 6.26
N ALA A 24 12.36 -1.00 5.75
CA ALA A 24 13.59 -0.41 5.19
C ALA A 24 14.69 -0.27 6.26
N TRP A 25 14.29 0.00 7.51
CA TRP A 25 15.20 0.06 8.65
C TRP A 25 15.68 -1.32 9.10
N ALA A 26 14.78 -2.30 9.24
CA ALA A 26 15.10 -3.67 9.66
C ALA A 26 15.98 -4.42 8.66
N LEU A 27 15.81 -4.18 7.36
CA LEU A 27 16.65 -4.78 6.32
C LEU A 27 17.97 -4.02 6.06
N CYS A 28 18.20 -2.86 6.68
CA CYS A 28 19.43 -2.04 6.55
C CYS A 28 19.89 -1.75 5.10
N ILE A 29 19.03 -1.93 4.10
CA ILE A 29 19.29 -1.63 2.67
C ILE A 29 18.44 -0.40 2.32
N PHE A 30 18.93 0.77 2.70
CA PHE A 30 18.22 2.03 2.49
C PHE A 30 18.50 2.60 1.09
N GLU A 31 17.87 2.04 0.07
CA GLU A 31 17.88 2.66 -1.26
C GLU A 31 16.98 3.91 -1.28
N SER A 32 17.61 5.08 -1.16
CA SER A 32 16.91 6.38 -1.15
C SER A 32 15.98 6.61 -2.33
N LYS A 33 16.20 5.97 -3.48
CA LYS A 33 15.33 6.06 -4.67
C LYS A 33 14.02 5.28 -4.46
N LYS A 34 14.07 4.07 -3.90
CA LYS A 34 12.89 3.26 -3.59
C LYS A 34 12.06 3.86 -2.45
N ALA A 35 12.72 4.35 -1.40
CA ALA A 35 12.05 4.98 -0.26
C ALA A 35 11.24 6.23 -0.68
N ARG A 36 11.83 7.08 -1.52
CA ARG A 36 11.15 8.28 -2.03
C ARG A 36 9.96 7.94 -2.92
N ARG A 37 10.09 6.95 -3.80
CA ARG A 37 9.01 6.54 -4.70
C ARG A 37 7.80 6.00 -3.92
N GLY A 38 8.03 5.14 -2.92
CA GLY A 38 6.96 4.65 -2.07
C GLY A 38 6.28 5.78 -1.28
N ALA A 39 7.06 6.69 -0.67
CA ALA A 39 6.50 7.82 0.06
C ALA A 39 5.65 8.75 -0.83
N VAL A 40 6.08 9.00 -2.08
CA VAL A 40 5.33 9.83 -3.04
C VAL A 40 4.03 9.16 -3.49
N GLU A 41 4.05 7.85 -3.79
CA GLU A 41 2.85 7.10 -4.19
C GLU A 41 1.79 7.07 -3.06
N HIS A 42 2.21 6.84 -1.82
CA HIS A 42 1.31 6.86 -0.67
C HIS A 42 0.79 8.26 -0.34
N PHE A 43 1.65 9.28 -0.41
CA PHE A 43 1.26 10.67 -0.18
C PHE A 43 0.26 11.15 -1.24
N ALA A 44 0.45 10.79 -2.51
CA ALA A 44 -0.48 11.13 -3.58
C ALA A 44 -1.89 10.58 -3.32
N ILE A 45 -2.00 9.34 -2.83
CA ILE A 45 -3.28 8.73 -2.49
C ILE A 45 -3.97 9.46 -1.32
N CYS A 46 -3.22 9.86 -0.28
CA CYS A 46 -3.78 10.67 0.81
C CYS A 46 -4.37 12.00 0.30
N VAL A 47 -3.65 12.69 -0.59
CA VAL A 47 -4.11 13.95 -1.17
C VAL A 47 -5.37 13.75 -2.00
N VAL A 48 -5.41 12.70 -2.83
CA VAL A 48 -6.59 12.36 -3.63
C VAL A 48 -7.81 12.06 -2.75
N LEU A 49 -7.64 11.34 -1.63
CA LEU A 49 -8.72 11.06 -0.69
C LEU A 49 -9.28 12.33 -0.06
N LEU A 50 -8.43 13.22 0.46
CA LEU A 50 -8.85 14.47 1.08
C LEU A 50 -9.63 15.37 0.10
N ILE A 51 -9.17 15.46 -1.15
CA ILE A 51 -9.87 16.21 -2.20
C ILE A 51 -11.22 15.53 -2.52
N SER A 52 -11.22 14.21 -2.69
CA SER A 52 -12.42 13.45 -3.03
C SER A 52 -13.50 13.55 -1.96
N GLU A 53 -13.13 13.56 -0.68
CA GLU A 53 -14.06 13.69 0.44
C GLU A 53 -14.66 15.11 0.55
N TYR A 54 -13.85 16.13 0.26
CA TYR A 54 -14.33 17.51 0.15
C TYR A 54 -15.37 17.66 -0.96
N PHE A 55 -15.10 17.07 -2.12
CA PHE A 55 -16.02 17.06 -3.26
C PHE A 55 -17.27 16.22 -3.00
N SER A 56 -17.14 15.03 -2.41
CA SER A 56 -18.26 14.14 -2.10
C SER A 56 -19.29 14.78 -1.18
N ASN A 57 -18.83 15.51 -0.15
CA ASN A 57 -19.72 16.25 0.74
C ASN A 57 -20.49 17.38 0.04
N LYS A 58 -19.99 17.90 -1.09
CA LYS A 58 -20.64 18.98 -1.85
C LYS A 58 -21.62 18.48 -2.90
N PHE A 59 -21.37 17.32 -3.49
CA PHE A 59 -22.12 16.82 -4.64
C PHE A 59 -22.93 15.54 -4.36
N GLY A 60 -22.82 14.96 -3.16
CA GLY A 60 -23.72 13.90 -2.70
C GLY A 60 -23.43 12.49 -3.20
N TYR A 61 -22.23 12.21 -3.72
CA TYR A 61 -21.83 10.86 -4.18
C TYR A 61 -21.05 10.05 -3.12
N GLN A 62 -21.49 10.12 -1.86
CA GLN A 62 -20.86 9.42 -0.74
C GLN A 62 -20.72 7.91 -0.96
N ILE A 63 -21.72 7.26 -1.56
CA ILE A 63 -21.70 5.81 -1.78
C ILE A 63 -20.57 5.34 -2.72
N VAL A 64 -20.22 6.17 -3.70
CA VAL A 64 -19.12 5.89 -4.64
C VAL A 64 -17.79 6.05 -3.92
N LEU A 65 -17.66 7.09 -3.09
CA LEU A 65 -16.46 7.34 -2.31
C LEU A 65 -16.22 6.24 -1.28
N ASP A 66 -17.26 5.82 -0.54
CA ASP A 66 -17.19 4.76 0.46
C ASP A 66 -16.73 3.43 -0.16
N SER A 67 -17.20 3.14 -1.38
CA SER A 67 -16.79 1.95 -2.14
C SER A 67 -15.30 2.02 -2.54
N LEU A 68 -14.83 3.20 -2.93
CA LEU A 68 -13.42 3.44 -3.27
C LEU A 68 -12.53 3.34 -2.02
N GLU A 69 -12.96 3.89 -0.90
CA GLU A 69 -12.25 3.80 0.39
C GLU A 69 -12.12 2.35 0.86
N MET A 70 -13.19 1.56 0.78
CA MET A 70 -13.17 0.12 1.06
C MET A 70 -12.18 -0.64 0.17
N PHE A 71 -12.14 -0.32 -1.13
CA PHE A 71 -11.17 -0.90 -2.04
C PHE A 71 -9.72 -0.51 -1.67
N LEU A 72 -9.49 0.74 -1.28
CA LEU A 72 -8.19 1.20 -0.82
C LEU A 72 -7.76 0.50 0.46
N ILE A 73 -8.63 0.36 1.45
CA ILE A 73 -8.35 -0.39 2.69
C ILE A 73 -7.91 -1.83 2.35
N PHE A 74 -8.59 -2.50 1.42
CA PHE A 74 -8.22 -3.85 0.99
C PHE A 74 -6.86 -3.90 0.27
N SER A 75 -6.61 -2.94 -0.63
CA SER A 75 -5.34 -2.81 -1.34
C SER A 75 -4.16 -2.57 -0.38
N TYR A 76 -4.33 -1.63 0.56
CA TYR A 76 -3.33 -1.32 1.58
C TYR A 76 -3.15 -2.44 2.60
N GLY A 77 -4.22 -3.15 2.98
CA GLY A 77 -4.12 -4.36 3.79
C GLY A 77 -3.20 -5.41 3.17
N THR A 78 -3.25 -5.58 1.85
CA THR A 78 -2.34 -6.48 1.12
C THR A 78 -0.89 -6.00 1.17
N SER A 79 -0.66 -4.68 1.09
CA SER A 79 0.68 -4.05 1.22
C SER A 79 1.27 -4.26 2.62
N ILE A 80 0.46 -4.06 3.66
CA ILE A 80 0.81 -4.29 5.06
C ILE A 80 1.23 -5.74 5.28
N ILE A 81 0.45 -6.71 4.80
CA ILE A 81 0.76 -8.15 4.90
C ILE A 81 2.08 -8.47 4.19
N LYS A 82 2.33 -7.89 3.01
CA LYS A 82 3.61 -8.02 2.29
C LYS A 82 4.79 -7.49 3.10
N ASN A 83 4.62 -6.34 3.74
CA ASN A 83 5.66 -5.73 4.58
C ASN A 83 5.93 -6.59 5.82
N LEU A 84 4.88 -7.04 6.52
CA LEU A 84 4.96 -7.96 7.67
C LEU A 84 5.69 -9.27 7.33
N LYS A 85 5.43 -9.87 6.16
CA LYS A 85 6.09 -11.11 5.72
C LYS A 85 7.60 -10.91 5.58
N ARG A 86 8.02 -9.77 5.00
CA ARG A 86 9.44 -9.43 4.84
C ARG A 86 10.13 -9.12 6.16
N LEU A 87 9.38 -8.65 7.16
CA LEU A 87 9.85 -8.48 8.53
C LEU A 87 9.93 -9.80 9.32
N GLY A 88 9.52 -10.94 8.73
CA GLY A 88 9.58 -12.25 9.36
C GLY A 88 8.49 -12.52 10.40
N VAL A 89 7.42 -11.71 10.42
CA VAL A 89 6.28 -11.95 11.30
C VAL A 89 5.52 -13.19 10.79
N PRO A 90 5.26 -14.21 11.62
CA PRO A 90 4.54 -15.41 11.19
C PRO A 90 3.10 -15.06 10.81
N ILE A 91 2.78 -15.22 9.52
CA ILE A 91 1.44 -14.97 8.96
C ILE A 91 0.75 -16.31 8.73
N PRO A 92 -0.58 -16.44 8.95
CA PRO A 92 -1.28 -17.69 8.67
C PRO A 92 -1.08 -18.21 7.24
N VAL A 93 -0.81 -19.52 7.14
CA VAL A 93 -0.38 -20.28 5.93
C VAL A 93 -1.26 -20.07 4.68
N SER A 94 -2.54 -19.73 4.85
CA SER A 94 -3.48 -19.49 3.75
C SER A 94 -3.15 -18.22 2.94
N LEU A 95 -2.61 -17.19 3.59
CA LEU A 95 -2.17 -15.96 2.94
C LEU A 95 -0.79 -16.13 2.31
N GLU A 96 0.03 -17.00 2.90
CA GLU A 96 1.40 -17.25 2.48
C GLU A 96 1.47 -17.83 1.06
N LYS A 97 0.64 -18.83 0.77
CA LYS A 97 0.57 -19.48 -0.56
C LYS A 97 0.15 -18.53 -1.69
N LYS A 98 -0.84 -17.66 -1.44
CA LYS A 98 -1.30 -16.67 -2.43
C LYS A 98 -0.24 -15.60 -2.68
N LEU A 99 0.49 -15.23 -1.65
CA LEU A 99 1.50 -14.18 -1.74
C LEU A 99 2.80 -14.67 -2.40
N ASP A 100 3.21 -15.92 -2.16
CA ASP A 100 4.39 -16.49 -2.82
C ASP A 100 4.21 -16.66 -4.33
N ALA A 101 2.97 -16.94 -4.78
CA ALA A 101 2.66 -16.97 -6.21
C ALA A 101 2.87 -15.59 -6.88
N GLU A 102 2.43 -14.52 -6.24
CA GLU A 102 2.57 -13.13 -6.76
C GLU A 102 4.01 -12.61 -6.66
N LEU A 103 4.74 -12.93 -5.58
CA LEU A 103 6.16 -12.54 -5.43
C LEU A 103 7.05 -13.23 -6.46
N ASN A 104 6.84 -14.51 -6.74
CA ASN A 104 7.60 -15.24 -7.76
C ASN A 104 7.34 -14.71 -9.17
N LYS A 105 6.10 -14.32 -9.48
CA LYS A 105 5.74 -13.68 -10.76
C LYS A 105 6.46 -12.34 -10.97
N HIS A 106 6.57 -11.53 -9.91
CA HIS A 106 7.28 -10.25 -9.98
C HIS A 106 8.81 -10.42 -10.09
N LYS A 107 9.37 -11.47 -9.48
CA LYS A 107 10.79 -11.79 -9.55
C LYS A 107 11.22 -12.21 -10.97
N ASP A 108 10.41 -13.04 -11.64
CA ASP A 108 10.63 -13.44 -13.04
C ASP A 108 10.59 -12.24 -14.02
N SER A 109 9.66 -11.31 -13.78
CA SER A 109 9.52 -10.09 -14.60
C SER A 109 10.70 -9.12 -14.45
N THR A 110 11.38 -9.14 -13.30
CA THR A 110 12.54 -8.26 -13.05
C THR A 110 13.80 -8.83 -13.69
N VAL A 111 13.97 -10.17 -13.65
CA VAL A 111 15.11 -10.86 -14.30
C VAL A 111 15.03 -10.75 -15.82
N LYS A 112 13.84 -10.86 -16.42
CA LYS A 112 13.64 -10.64 -17.87
C LYS A 112 13.84 -9.20 -18.33
N GLY A 113 13.72 -8.22 -17.43
CA GLY A 113 13.99 -6.81 -17.75
C GLY A 113 15.48 -6.55 -17.92
N GLU A 114 16.31 -7.17 -17.07
CA GLU A 114 17.77 -7.00 -17.10
C GLU A 114 18.43 -7.73 -18.29
N GLU A 115 17.84 -8.82 -18.80
CA GLU A 115 18.33 -9.52 -20.00
C GLU A 115 18.01 -8.80 -21.32
N ASN A 116 17.04 -7.89 -21.36
CA ASN A 116 16.69 -7.13 -22.59
C ASN A 116 17.42 -5.78 -22.70
N GLU A 117 18.23 -5.42 -21.71
CA GLU A 117 19.09 -4.23 -21.70
C GLU A 117 20.60 -4.56 -21.80
N GLN A 118 20.97 -5.82 -22.05
CA GLN A 118 22.34 -6.26 -22.36
C GLN A 118 22.53 -6.63 -23.83
#